data_AF-A0A2L0B7F9-F1
#
_entry.id   AF-A0A2L0B7F9-F1
#
_cell.length_a   1.000
_cell.length_b   1.000
_cell.length_c   1.000
_cell.angle_alpha   90.00
_cell.angle_beta   90.00
_cell.angle_gamma   90.00
#
_symmetry.space_group_name_H-M   'P 1'
#
loop_
_entity.id
_entity.type
_entity.pdbx_description
1 polymer ?
#
loop_
_entity_poly.entity_id
_entity_poly.type
_entity_poly.pdbx_seq_one_letter_code
_entity_poly.pdbx_strand_id
1 'polypeptide(L)'
;DDGYDESDSEESNGNGSASSSLQSCFKTMVDTLTKQDPETIGQVQTLVKELRRITLLWDELWLGTLAQHQSEILKRQQQLEFEIEKVNENANLSKEEKLSLKLEKHRIIVKPIIFFLEQLRDVTGVEPETPHEKHFQEKYLTDIDELINKLANPDNPIRPTDSLQPLKALQKKFQQKFHKRSLYTLKMADISPVLHGMSNTVIAMPGVATNGRNTVTISCIANVVSILPTKTKPKKLVFLGSDGQKYTYLFKGLEDLHLDERIMQFLSIANTMMAQNADPAGHNLYRARHYSVIPLGPRSGLISWVDGTTPMFALYKRWQDREVAKATLKSS
;
A
#
# COMPACT_ATOMS: atom_id res chain seq x y z
N ASP A 1 21.41 -20.80 16.00
CA ASP A 1 20.98 -21.71 14.94
C ASP A 1 20.04 -20.95 14.04
N ASP A 2 20.24 -21.09 12.75
CA ASP A 2 19.60 -20.41 11.61
C ASP A 2 20.02 -18.95 11.33
N GLY A 3 21.18 -18.85 10.68
CA GLY A 3 21.60 -17.67 9.92
C GLY A 3 20.90 -17.60 8.56
N TYR A 4 20.44 -16.41 8.21
CA TYR A 4 19.96 -16.08 6.87
C TYR A 4 21.16 -15.72 6.01
N ASP A 5 21.48 -16.60 5.06
CA ASP A 5 22.42 -16.33 3.97
C ASP A 5 21.59 -15.82 2.77
N GLU A 6 21.80 -14.55 2.41
CA GLU A 6 21.31 -13.94 1.18
C GLU A 6 22.24 -14.32 0.04
N SER A 7 21.83 -15.28 -0.79
CA SER A 7 22.40 -15.51 -2.12
C SER A 7 21.36 -15.20 -3.20
N ASP A 8 21.21 -13.90 -3.47
CA ASP A 8 20.57 -13.38 -4.68
C ASP A 8 21.54 -13.57 -5.87
N SER A 9 21.47 -14.72 -6.54
CA SER A 9 21.96 -14.89 -7.90
C SER A 9 21.51 -16.24 -8.45
N GLU A 10 20.43 -16.22 -9.24
CA GLU A 10 20.19 -17.03 -10.46
C GLU A 10 18.69 -17.23 -10.73
N GLU A 11 17.99 -16.18 -11.18
CA GLU A 11 16.80 -16.35 -12.02
C GLU A 11 16.75 -15.28 -13.11
N SER A 12 17.64 -15.40 -14.09
CA SER A 12 17.45 -14.74 -15.38
C SER A 12 18.09 -15.58 -16.47
N ASN A 13 17.28 -16.42 -17.13
CA ASN A 13 17.34 -16.68 -18.60
C ASN A 13 16.36 -17.77 -19.10
N GLY A 14 15.09 -17.75 -18.66
CA GLY A 14 14.08 -18.71 -19.16
C GLY A 14 12.66 -18.20 -19.43
N ASN A 15 12.21 -17.12 -18.78
CA ASN A 15 10.76 -16.79 -18.71
C ASN A 15 10.26 -15.63 -19.60
N GLY A 16 11.13 -14.96 -20.37
CA GLY A 16 10.74 -13.78 -21.16
C GLY A 16 9.82 -14.06 -22.37
N SER A 17 9.93 -15.24 -22.97
CA SER A 17 9.15 -15.63 -24.16
C SER A 17 7.71 -16.07 -23.83
N ALA A 18 7.53 -16.82 -22.73
CA ALA A 18 6.21 -17.27 -22.29
C ALA A 18 5.37 -16.10 -21.71
N SER A 19 6.00 -15.19 -20.96
CA SER A 19 5.27 -14.04 -20.39
C SER A 19 4.82 -13.05 -21.48
N SER A 20 5.66 -12.79 -22.49
CA SER A 20 5.29 -11.94 -23.64
C SER A 20 4.20 -12.58 -24.50
N SER A 21 4.22 -13.90 -24.67
CA SER A 21 3.17 -14.65 -25.37
C SER A 21 1.82 -14.54 -24.65
N LEU A 22 1.79 -14.74 -23.32
CA LEU A 22 0.57 -14.59 -22.52
C LEU A 22 0.04 -13.15 -22.53
N GLN A 23 0.93 -12.15 -22.43
CA GLN A 23 0.54 -10.74 -22.54
C GLN A 23 -0.11 -10.42 -23.89
N SER A 24 0.43 -10.96 -24.99
CA SER A 24 -0.16 -10.83 -26.33
C SER A 24 -1.56 -11.45 -26.41
N CYS A 25 -1.74 -12.65 -25.82
CA CYS A 25 -3.04 -13.30 -25.74
C CYS A 25 -4.06 -12.47 -24.94
N PHE A 26 -3.67 -11.98 -23.75
CA PHE A 26 -4.54 -11.11 -22.94
C PHE A 26 -4.93 -9.84 -23.67
N LYS A 27 -3.99 -9.20 -24.35
CA LYS A 27 -4.26 -8.01 -25.17
C LYS A 27 -5.28 -8.31 -26.26
N THR A 28 -5.10 -9.42 -26.98
CA THR A 28 -6.04 -9.84 -28.05
C THR A 28 -7.44 -10.12 -27.51
N MET A 29 -7.55 -10.74 -26.32
CA MET A 29 -8.85 -10.96 -25.66
C MET A 29 -9.52 -9.64 -25.28
N VAL A 30 -8.77 -8.72 -24.67
CA VAL A 30 -9.29 -7.39 -24.31
C VAL A 30 -9.73 -6.62 -25.57
N ASP A 31 -8.95 -6.65 -26.65
CA ASP A 31 -9.30 -6.00 -27.92
C ASP A 31 -10.58 -6.58 -28.52
N THR A 32 -10.77 -7.90 -28.41
CA THR A 32 -11.98 -8.59 -28.89
C THR A 32 -13.20 -8.23 -28.04
N LEU A 33 -13.07 -8.26 -26.72
CA LEU A 33 -14.14 -7.87 -25.80
C LEU A 33 -14.51 -6.39 -25.93
N THR A 34 -13.52 -5.52 -26.15
CA THR A 34 -13.74 -4.08 -26.39
C THR A 34 -14.56 -3.83 -27.66
N LYS A 35 -14.38 -4.65 -28.70
CA LYS A 35 -15.21 -4.55 -29.92
C LYS A 35 -16.65 -5.02 -29.70
N GLN A 36 -16.87 -5.96 -28.78
CA GLN A 36 -18.20 -6.50 -28.50
C GLN A 36 -18.99 -5.62 -27.54
N ASP A 37 -18.34 -5.14 -26.47
CA ASP A 37 -18.95 -4.28 -25.45
C ASP A 37 -17.94 -3.22 -25.00
N PRO A 38 -17.80 -2.12 -25.78
CA PRO A 38 -16.82 -1.07 -25.49
C PRO A 38 -17.15 -0.32 -24.18
N GLU A 39 -18.44 -0.24 -23.82
CA GLU A 39 -18.86 0.46 -22.62
C GLU A 39 -18.44 -0.28 -21.36
N THR A 40 -18.77 -1.57 -21.24
CA THR A 40 -18.41 -2.37 -20.06
C THR A 40 -16.90 -2.43 -19.89
N ILE A 41 -16.15 -2.69 -20.97
CA ILE A 41 -14.68 -2.78 -20.89
C ILE A 41 -14.06 -1.43 -20.53
N GLY A 42 -14.52 -0.34 -21.13
CA GLY A 42 -14.07 1.01 -20.78
C GLY A 42 -14.31 1.34 -19.31
N GLN A 43 -15.52 1.08 -18.80
CA GLN A 43 -15.86 1.33 -17.41
C GLN A 43 -15.03 0.48 -16.43
N VAL A 44 -14.80 -0.81 -16.74
CA VAL A 44 -13.94 -1.69 -15.94
C VAL A 44 -12.49 -1.22 -15.94
N GLN A 45 -11.95 -0.83 -17.10
CA GLN A 45 -10.58 -0.31 -17.19
C GLN A 45 -10.41 0.96 -16.34
N THR A 46 -11.37 1.88 -16.41
CA THR A 46 -11.38 3.08 -15.58
C THR A 46 -11.45 2.75 -14.09
N LEU A 47 -12.35 1.84 -13.69
CA LEU A 47 -12.47 1.39 -12.30
C LEU A 47 -11.14 0.81 -11.78
N VAL A 48 -10.52 -0.10 -12.53
CA VAL A 48 -9.26 -0.75 -12.13
C VAL A 48 -8.10 0.25 -12.11
N LYS A 49 -8.01 1.16 -13.09
CA LYS A 49 -6.99 2.21 -13.13
C LYS A 49 -7.06 3.07 -11.87
N GLU A 50 -8.26 3.51 -11.50
CA GLU A 50 -8.44 4.40 -10.36
C GLU A 50 -8.32 3.66 -9.00
N LEU A 51 -8.76 2.40 -8.92
CA LEU A 51 -8.47 1.56 -7.75
C LEU A 51 -6.95 1.39 -7.56
N ARG A 52 -6.21 1.19 -8.65
CA ARG A 52 -4.73 1.13 -8.61
C ARG A 52 -4.14 2.46 -8.13
N ARG A 53 -4.66 3.61 -8.58
CA ARG A 53 -4.22 4.94 -8.10
C ARG A 53 -4.40 5.09 -6.59
N ILE A 54 -5.57 4.75 -6.05
CA ILE A 54 -5.85 4.89 -4.61
C ILE A 54 -5.23 3.78 -3.75
N THR A 55 -4.50 2.83 -4.35
CA THR A 55 -3.80 1.76 -3.61
C THR A 55 -2.78 2.35 -2.65
N LEU A 56 -1.94 3.24 -3.16
CA LEU A 56 -0.86 3.86 -2.43
C LEU A 56 -0.82 5.35 -2.78
N LEU A 57 -1.29 6.18 -1.85
CA LEU A 57 -1.26 7.63 -2.02
C LEU A 57 0.18 8.16 -1.89
N TRP A 58 0.47 9.34 -2.44
CA TRP A 58 1.84 9.88 -2.43
C TRP A 58 2.41 10.07 -1.03
N ASP A 59 1.63 10.51 -0.04
CA ASP A 59 2.09 10.62 1.34
C ASP A 59 2.32 9.25 2.00
N GLU A 60 1.55 8.23 1.63
CA GLU A 60 1.78 6.84 2.06
C GLU A 60 3.06 6.27 1.43
N LEU A 61 3.29 6.55 0.15
CA LEU A 61 4.52 6.17 -0.57
C LEU A 61 5.75 6.79 0.11
N TRP A 62 5.76 8.10 0.32
CA TRP A 62 6.87 8.79 0.97
C TRP A 62 7.13 8.26 2.39
N LEU A 63 6.09 8.08 3.20
CA LEU A 63 6.24 7.54 4.55
C LEU A 63 6.79 6.09 4.51
N GLY A 64 6.23 5.25 3.64
CA GLY A 64 6.60 3.84 3.50
C GLY A 64 8.06 3.70 3.08
N THR A 65 8.49 4.40 2.04
CA THR A 65 9.86 4.34 1.53
C THR A 65 10.86 4.92 2.53
N LEU A 66 10.56 6.05 3.18
CA LEU A 66 11.43 6.60 4.22
C LEU A 66 11.58 5.65 5.41
N ALA A 67 10.51 4.97 5.82
CA ALA A 67 10.57 3.96 6.87
C ALA A 67 11.39 2.73 6.47
N GLN A 68 11.27 2.29 5.21
CA GLN A 68 12.03 1.15 4.66
C GLN A 68 13.54 1.42 4.64
N HIS A 69 13.97 2.62 4.23
CA HIS A 69 15.39 2.98 4.17
C HIS A 69 15.96 3.53 5.50
N GLN A 70 15.16 3.60 6.57
CA GLN A 70 15.59 4.23 7.83
C GLN A 70 16.85 3.59 8.43
N SER A 71 16.93 2.25 8.44
CA SER A 71 18.10 1.53 8.96
C SER A 71 19.35 1.80 8.13
N GLU A 72 19.20 1.87 6.81
CA GLU A 72 20.27 2.13 5.85
C GLU A 72 20.80 3.56 5.95
N ILE A 73 19.90 4.54 6.12
CA ILE A 73 20.24 5.95 6.37
C ILE A 73 21.05 6.07 7.66
N LEU A 74 20.66 5.36 8.74
CA LEU A 74 21.38 5.37 10.01
C LEU A 74 22.78 4.74 9.87
N LYS A 75 22.91 3.62 9.16
CA LYS A 75 24.22 3.00 8.87
C LYS A 75 25.13 3.96 8.10
N ARG A 76 24.61 4.64 7.07
CA ARG A 76 25.36 5.65 6.30
C ARG A 76 25.76 6.84 7.14
N GLN A 77 24.89 7.29 8.06
CA GLN A 77 25.24 8.35 9.00
C GLN A 77 26.45 7.96 9.85
N GLN A 78 26.42 6.76 10.45
CA GLN A 78 27.53 6.25 11.28
C GLN A 78 28.82 6.05 10.48
N GLN A 79 28.71 5.54 9.26
CA GLN A 79 29.85 5.39 8.35
C GLN A 79 30.50 6.74 8.03
N LEU A 80 29.69 7.77 7.77
CA LEU A 80 30.17 9.11 7.49
C LEU A 80 30.87 9.72 8.72
N GLU A 81 30.32 9.53 9.92
CA GLU A 81 30.96 9.96 11.19
C GLU A 81 32.34 9.32 11.36
N PHE A 82 32.44 8.00 11.16
CA PHE A 82 33.70 7.26 11.25
C PHE A 82 34.75 7.71 10.23
N GLU A 83 34.36 7.89 8.96
CA GLU A 83 35.29 8.32 7.90
C GLU A 83 35.80 9.76 8.14
N ILE A 84 34.95 10.66 8.66
CA ILE A 84 35.37 12.02 9.01
C ILE A 84 36.36 12.03 10.18
N GLU A 85 36.13 11.19 11.19
CA GLU A 85 37.03 11.03 12.34
C GLU A 85 38.41 10.52 11.88
N LYS A 86 38.44 9.48 11.05
CA LYS A 86 39.68 8.95 10.46
C LYS A 86 40.46 9.99 9.66
N VAL A 87 39.78 10.85 8.89
CA VAL A 87 40.42 11.95 8.15
C VAL A 87 40.96 13.02 9.11
N ASN A 88 40.30 13.26 10.24
CA ASN A 88 40.77 14.21 11.25
C ASN A 88 42.05 13.73 11.94
N GLU A 89 42.13 12.46 12.30
CA GLU A 89 43.26 11.85 13.02
C GLU A 89 44.54 11.73 12.18
N ASN A 90 44.42 11.74 10.85
CA ASN A 90 45.57 11.61 9.98
C ASN A 90 46.50 12.84 10.07
N ALA A 91 47.70 12.66 10.62
CA ALA A 91 48.70 13.72 10.79
C ALA A 91 49.37 14.16 9.47
N ASN A 92 49.29 13.34 8.42
CA ASN A 92 50.00 13.57 7.15
C ASN A 92 49.23 14.44 6.15
N LEU A 93 48.02 14.87 6.50
CA LEU A 93 47.17 15.69 5.63
C LEU A 93 47.12 17.13 6.11
N SER A 94 47.25 18.07 5.18
CA SER A 94 47.01 19.49 5.42
C SER A 94 45.53 19.77 5.74
N LYS A 95 45.22 20.94 6.28
CA LYS A 95 43.84 21.35 6.59
C LYS A 95 42.95 21.40 5.34
N GLU A 96 43.51 21.81 4.20
CA GLU A 96 42.80 21.89 2.92
C GLU A 96 42.51 20.50 2.34
N GLU A 97 43.48 19.59 2.38
CA GLU A 97 43.29 18.20 1.95
C GLU A 97 42.25 17.47 2.82
N LYS A 98 42.28 17.69 4.15
CA LYS A 98 41.26 17.14 5.05
C LYS A 98 39.87 17.65 4.71
N LEU A 99 39.72 18.92 4.35
CA LEU A 99 38.43 19.50 3.96
C LEU A 99 37.91 18.86 2.66
N SER A 100 38.77 18.78 1.64
CA SER A 100 38.44 18.17 0.35
C SER A 100 38.03 16.70 0.48
N LEU A 101 38.78 15.92 1.26
CA LEU A 101 38.46 14.51 1.50
C LEU A 101 37.14 14.32 2.24
N LYS A 102 36.83 15.14 3.24
CA LYS A 102 35.54 15.08 3.94
C LYS A 102 34.36 15.39 3.02
N LEU A 103 34.51 16.39 2.15
CA LEU A 103 33.50 16.74 1.14
C LEU A 103 33.24 15.58 0.18
N GLU A 104 34.30 14.97 -0.34
CA GLU A 104 34.16 13.86 -1.29
C GLU A 104 33.57 12.61 -0.60
N LYS A 105 33.97 12.32 0.64
CA LYS A 105 33.41 11.22 1.44
C LYS A 105 31.93 11.44 1.76
N HIS A 106 31.54 12.66 2.14
CA HIS A 106 30.14 13.05 2.33
C HIS A 106 29.34 12.78 1.05
N ARG A 107 29.80 13.31 -0.08
CA ARG A 107 29.16 13.14 -1.38
C ARG A 107 28.96 11.67 -1.75
N ILE A 108 29.99 10.83 -1.60
CA ILE A 108 29.92 9.41 -1.94
C ILE A 108 28.90 8.68 -1.06
N ILE A 109 28.90 8.93 0.25
CA ILE A 109 28.03 8.23 1.20
C ILE A 109 26.58 8.70 1.08
N VAL A 110 26.34 9.98 0.81
CA VAL A 110 24.98 10.56 0.73
C VAL A 110 24.35 10.40 -0.65
N LYS A 111 25.13 10.20 -1.73
CA LYS A 111 24.61 10.04 -3.09
C LYS A 111 23.51 8.98 -3.26
N PRO A 112 23.60 7.77 -2.66
CA PRO A 112 22.50 6.80 -2.71
C PRO A 112 21.22 7.31 -2.03
N ILE A 113 21.35 8.13 -0.99
CA ILE A 113 20.19 8.73 -0.30
C ILE A 113 19.51 9.75 -1.20
N ILE A 114 20.30 10.63 -1.83
CA ILE A 114 19.79 11.61 -2.79
C ILE A 114 19.09 10.89 -3.96
N PHE A 115 19.72 9.85 -4.50
CA PHE A 115 19.19 9.12 -5.65
C PHE A 115 17.77 8.57 -5.42
N PHE A 116 17.50 7.91 -4.28
CA PHE A 116 16.14 7.41 -4.04
C PHE A 116 15.15 8.56 -3.74
N LEU A 117 15.61 9.66 -3.14
CA LEU A 117 14.75 10.84 -2.91
C LEU A 117 14.37 11.52 -4.22
N GLU A 118 15.30 11.62 -5.17
CA GLU A 118 15.07 12.10 -6.53
C GLU A 118 14.04 11.21 -7.24
N GLN A 119 14.18 9.88 -7.15
CA GLN A 119 13.18 8.97 -7.72
C GLN A 119 11.78 9.18 -7.14
N LEU A 120 11.65 9.35 -5.82
CA LEU A 120 10.36 9.65 -5.19
C LEU A 120 9.81 11.01 -5.61
N ARG A 121 10.69 12.00 -5.73
CA ARG A 121 10.36 13.34 -6.20
C ARG A 121 9.89 13.32 -7.65
N ASP A 122 10.49 12.52 -8.51
CA ASP A 122 10.07 12.36 -9.90
C ASP A 122 8.69 11.71 -10.01
N VAL A 123 8.43 10.67 -9.22
CA VAL A 123 7.11 10.01 -9.16
C VAL A 123 6.03 10.96 -8.65
N THR A 124 6.35 11.82 -7.68
CA THR A 124 5.37 12.72 -7.04
C THR A 124 5.36 14.15 -7.58
N GLY A 125 6.24 14.45 -8.55
CA GLY A 125 6.34 15.73 -9.24
C GLY A 125 5.65 15.75 -10.62
N VAL A 126 5.07 14.63 -11.06
CA VAL A 126 4.24 14.55 -12.26
C VAL A 126 2.98 15.41 -12.14
N GLU A 127 2.32 15.71 -13.26
CA GLU A 127 1.07 16.46 -13.23
C GLU A 127 0.02 15.79 -12.32
N PRO A 128 -0.56 16.50 -11.33
CA PRO A 128 -1.51 15.91 -10.41
C PRO A 128 -2.86 15.65 -11.11
N GLU A 129 -3.36 14.42 -11.01
CA GLU A 129 -4.66 14.00 -11.55
C GLU A 129 -5.79 14.11 -10.51
N THR A 130 -5.44 14.24 -9.21
CA THR A 130 -6.43 14.30 -8.12
C THR A 130 -6.21 15.53 -7.21
N PRO A 131 -7.28 16.02 -6.54
CA PRO A 131 -7.15 17.08 -5.52
C PRO A 131 -6.14 16.73 -4.42
N HIS A 132 -6.09 15.46 -4.00
CA HIS A 132 -5.16 14.98 -2.99
C HIS A 132 -3.68 15.09 -3.45
N GLU A 133 -3.40 14.69 -4.70
CA GLU A 133 -2.09 14.82 -5.34
C GLU A 133 -1.66 16.29 -5.44
N LYS A 134 -2.56 17.16 -5.90
CA LYS A 134 -2.30 18.61 -5.98
C LYS A 134 -1.97 19.21 -4.61
N HIS A 135 -2.77 18.88 -3.59
CA HIS A 135 -2.53 19.33 -2.22
C HIS A 135 -1.20 18.83 -1.65
N PHE A 136 -0.80 17.60 -2.00
CA PHE A 136 0.50 17.07 -1.62
C PHE A 136 1.63 17.93 -2.19
N GLN A 137 1.57 18.25 -3.50
CA GLN A 137 2.61 19.04 -4.16
C GLN A 137 2.71 20.45 -3.59
N GLU A 138 1.59 21.15 -3.47
CA GLU A 138 1.52 22.50 -2.91
C GLU A 138 2.12 22.59 -1.51
N LYS A 139 2.02 21.49 -0.74
CA LYS A 139 2.47 21.45 0.65
C LYS A 139 3.90 20.97 0.85
N TYR A 140 4.37 20.02 0.03
CA TYR A 140 5.61 19.28 0.31
C TYR A 140 6.67 19.41 -0.79
N LEU A 141 6.31 19.74 -2.02
CA LEU A 141 7.26 19.65 -3.14
C LEU A 141 8.43 20.64 -2.99
N THR A 142 8.14 21.87 -2.54
CA THR A 142 9.18 22.88 -2.26
C THR A 142 10.12 22.43 -1.15
N ASP A 143 9.58 21.86 -0.07
CA ASP A 143 10.38 21.31 1.04
C ASP A 143 11.26 20.13 0.58
N ILE A 144 10.75 19.29 -0.33
CA ILE A 144 11.48 18.14 -0.90
C ILE A 144 12.61 18.62 -1.81
N ASP A 145 12.34 19.58 -2.71
CA ASP A 145 13.36 20.14 -3.60
C ASP A 145 14.45 20.87 -2.79
N GLU A 146 14.08 21.63 -1.76
CA GLU A 146 15.05 22.22 -0.83
C GLU A 146 15.88 21.17 -0.08
N LEU A 147 15.25 20.08 0.37
CA LEU A 147 15.94 18.97 1.04
C LEU A 147 16.99 18.35 0.13
N ILE A 148 16.61 17.98 -1.10
CA ILE A 148 17.50 17.35 -2.07
C ILE A 148 18.69 18.27 -2.35
N ASN A 149 18.43 19.57 -2.56
CA ASN A 149 19.49 20.56 -2.77
C ASN A 149 20.43 20.70 -1.56
N LYS A 150 19.90 20.72 -0.33
CA LYS A 150 20.70 20.79 0.91
C LYS A 150 21.52 19.52 1.16
N LEU A 151 21.02 18.36 0.74
CA LEU A 151 21.77 17.10 0.83
C LEU A 151 22.89 17.03 -0.22
N ALA A 152 22.64 17.55 -1.42
CA ALA A 152 23.63 17.63 -2.49
C ALA A 152 24.71 18.68 -2.21
N ASN A 153 24.34 19.81 -1.62
CA ASN A 153 25.21 20.94 -1.30
C ASN A 153 25.06 21.33 0.18
N PRO A 154 25.65 20.58 1.12
CA PRO A 154 25.51 20.86 2.54
C PRO A 154 26.25 22.13 2.96
N ASP A 155 25.58 22.99 3.75
CA ASP A 155 26.20 24.18 4.35
C ASP A 155 27.38 23.83 5.28
N ASN A 156 27.28 22.70 5.98
CA ASN A 156 28.29 22.18 6.89
C ASN A 156 28.57 20.68 6.64
N PRO A 157 29.37 20.34 5.62
CA PRO A 157 29.69 18.95 5.27
C PRO A 157 30.50 18.22 6.34
N ILE A 158 31.13 18.98 7.24
CA ILE A 158 32.04 18.49 8.28
C ILE A 158 31.27 17.86 9.45
N ARG A 159 29.95 18.08 9.55
CA ARG A 159 29.09 17.55 10.61
C ARG A 159 27.98 16.66 10.04
N PRO A 160 28.16 15.33 10.10
CA PRO A 160 27.21 14.36 9.55
C PRO A 160 25.81 14.51 10.15
N THR A 161 25.74 14.75 11.46
CA THR A 161 24.49 14.96 12.19
C THR A 161 23.69 16.13 11.64
N ASP A 162 24.36 17.21 11.24
CA ASP A 162 23.75 18.45 10.75
C ASP A 162 23.33 18.27 9.29
N SER A 163 24.13 17.57 8.48
CA SER A 163 23.85 17.33 7.07
C SER A 163 22.59 16.50 6.83
N LEU A 164 22.23 15.60 7.75
CA LEU A 164 21.00 14.78 7.66
C LEU A 164 19.83 15.32 8.50
N GLN A 165 19.98 16.45 9.21
CA GLN A 165 18.85 17.08 9.92
C GLN A 165 17.66 17.39 9.01
N PRO A 166 17.85 17.95 7.79
CA PRO A 166 16.74 18.26 6.90
C PRO A 166 15.89 17.02 6.58
N LEU A 167 16.53 15.86 6.38
CA LEU A 167 15.85 14.60 6.11
C LEU A 167 15.02 14.14 7.32
N LYS A 168 15.58 14.23 8.53
CA LYS A 168 14.87 13.91 9.78
C LYS A 168 13.67 14.85 10.00
N ALA A 169 13.81 16.13 9.65
CA ALA A 169 12.72 17.10 9.75
C ALA A 169 11.57 16.74 8.80
N LEU A 170 11.87 16.39 7.54
CA LEU A 170 10.85 15.95 6.57
C LEU A 170 10.16 14.65 7.02
N GLN A 171 10.92 13.66 7.48
CA GLN A 171 10.36 12.43 8.05
C GLN A 171 9.39 12.72 9.20
N LYS A 172 9.74 13.64 10.11
CA LYS A 172 8.88 14.05 11.21
C LYS A 172 7.61 14.75 10.70
N LYS A 173 7.69 15.61 9.66
CA LYS A 173 6.51 16.23 9.04
C LYS A 173 5.54 15.18 8.48
N PHE A 174 6.04 14.15 7.80
CA PHE A 174 5.21 13.05 7.32
C PHE A 174 4.61 12.26 8.49
N GLN A 175 5.42 11.84 9.47
CA GLN A 175 4.94 11.10 10.64
C GLN A 175 3.89 11.86 11.46
N GLN A 176 4.06 13.16 11.68
CA GLN A 176 3.11 13.99 12.42
C GLN A 176 1.73 14.05 11.77
N LYS A 177 1.67 14.01 10.44
CA LYS A 177 0.39 13.89 9.72
C LYS A 177 -0.28 12.58 10.16
N PHE A 178 0.40 11.44 9.99
CA PHE A 178 -0.17 10.10 10.19
C PHE A 178 -0.62 9.76 11.62
N HIS A 179 -0.14 10.45 12.66
CA HIS A 179 -0.58 10.21 14.05
C HIS A 179 -1.88 10.96 14.41
N LYS A 180 -2.37 11.86 13.55
CA LYS A 180 -3.65 12.57 13.80
C LYS A 180 -4.83 11.67 13.43
N ARG A 181 -5.74 11.45 14.39
CA ARG A 181 -6.96 10.59 14.25
C ARG A 181 -7.87 10.94 13.06
N SER A 182 -7.77 12.15 12.53
CA SER A 182 -8.55 12.62 11.36
C SER A 182 -8.24 11.86 10.06
N LEU A 183 -7.19 11.04 10.00
CA LEU A 183 -6.74 10.34 8.79
C LEU A 183 -7.25 8.90 8.65
N TYR A 184 -8.03 8.40 9.60
CA TYR A 184 -8.71 7.11 9.41
C TYR A 184 -9.89 7.21 8.44
N THR A 185 -10.11 8.38 7.84
CA THR A 185 -11.17 8.62 6.86
C THR A 185 -10.67 9.55 5.77
N LEU A 186 -10.80 9.10 4.53
CA LEU A 186 -10.54 9.85 3.30
C LEU A 186 -11.89 10.11 2.60
N LYS A 187 -11.91 11.15 1.76
CA LYS A 187 -13.02 11.37 0.82
C LYS A 187 -12.63 10.83 -0.54
N MET A 188 -13.50 10.02 -1.16
CA MET A 188 -13.30 9.51 -2.51
C MET A 188 -13.13 10.66 -3.50
N ALA A 189 -13.91 11.73 -3.36
CA ALA A 189 -13.81 12.93 -4.18
C ALA A 189 -12.40 13.56 -4.19
N ASP A 190 -11.63 13.43 -3.11
CA ASP A 190 -10.29 14.00 -3.00
C ASP A 190 -9.23 13.07 -3.62
N ILE A 191 -9.39 11.74 -3.49
CA ILE A 191 -8.39 10.73 -3.89
C ILE A 191 -8.67 10.10 -5.26
N SER A 192 -9.91 10.14 -5.74
CA SER A 192 -10.33 9.76 -7.09
C SER A 192 -11.69 10.39 -7.41
N PRO A 193 -11.69 11.60 -8.02
CA PRO A 193 -12.91 12.24 -8.52
C PRO A 193 -13.67 11.37 -9.53
N VAL A 194 -12.94 10.55 -10.29
CA VAL A 194 -13.50 9.63 -11.27
C VAL A 194 -14.35 8.56 -10.59
N LEU A 195 -13.81 7.84 -9.59
CA LEU A 195 -14.59 6.85 -8.84
C LEU A 195 -15.76 7.48 -8.09
N HIS A 196 -15.58 8.69 -7.58
CA HIS A 196 -16.66 9.42 -6.92
C HIS A 196 -17.81 9.77 -7.90
N GLY A 197 -17.48 10.13 -9.14
CA GLY A 197 -18.43 10.47 -10.19
C GLY A 197 -19.06 9.26 -10.89
N MET A 198 -18.57 8.04 -10.67
CA MET A 198 -19.16 6.83 -11.26
C MET A 198 -20.55 6.58 -10.68
N SER A 199 -21.55 6.60 -11.56
CA SER A 199 -22.94 6.33 -11.21
C SER A 199 -23.62 5.44 -12.24
N ASN A 200 -24.48 4.52 -11.79
CA ASN A 200 -25.30 3.62 -12.61
C ASN A 200 -24.50 2.91 -13.71
N THR A 201 -23.41 2.26 -13.30
CA THR A 201 -22.49 1.58 -14.22
C THR A 201 -23.07 0.24 -14.69
N VAL A 202 -22.53 -0.28 -15.79
CA VAL A 202 -22.84 -1.63 -16.29
C VAL A 202 -21.91 -2.70 -15.69
N ILE A 203 -20.98 -2.29 -14.83
CA ILE A 203 -20.00 -3.17 -14.18
C ILE A 203 -20.72 -4.06 -13.16
N ALA A 204 -20.60 -5.38 -13.32
CA ALA A 204 -21.07 -6.35 -12.32
C ALA A 204 -20.33 -6.19 -10.98
N MET A 205 -21.05 -6.38 -9.88
CA MET A 205 -20.51 -6.24 -8.53
C MET A 205 -19.38 -7.26 -8.27
N PRO A 206 -18.15 -6.84 -7.90
CA PRO A 206 -17.00 -7.73 -7.78
C PRO A 206 -17.22 -8.88 -6.77
N GLY A 207 -17.01 -10.11 -7.21
CA GLY A 207 -17.10 -11.29 -6.35
C GLY A 207 -18.52 -11.65 -5.89
N VAL A 208 -19.57 -11.05 -6.48
CA VAL A 208 -20.96 -11.46 -6.27
C VAL A 208 -21.38 -12.38 -7.41
N ALA A 209 -21.80 -13.60 -7.08
CA ALA A 209 -22.21 -14.59 -8.08
C ALA A 209 -23.49 -14.14 -8.81
N THR A 210 -23.52 -14.31 -10.13
CA THR A 210 -24.69 -14.08 -10.96
C THR A 210 -25.65 -15.27 -10.84
N ASN A 211 -26.73 -15.11 -10.08
CA ASN A 211 -27.79 -16.12 -9.98
C ASN A 211 -28.81 -15.91 -11.10
N GLY A 212 -28.55 -16.47 -12.29
CA GLY A 212 -29.47 -16.38 -13.43
C GLY A 212 -29.51 -14.98 -14.05
N ARG A 213 -30.71 -14.35 -14.12
CA ARG A 213 -30.96 -13.12 -14.88
C ARG A 213 -30.68 -11.80 -14.13
N ASN A 214 -30.40 -11.84 -12.83
CA ASN A 214 -30.25 -10.64 -12.02
C ASN A 214 -28.78 -10.41 -11.62
N THR A 215 -28.00 -9.83 -12.52
CA THR A 215 -26.65 -9.35 -12.21
C THR A 215 -26.74 -8.02 -11.47
N VAL A 216 -26.25 -7.98 -10.23
CA VAL A 216 -26.12 -6.72 -9.50
C VAL A 216 -24.95 -5.93 -10.07
N THR A 217 -25.20 -4.69 -10.47
CA THR A 217 -24.18 -3.78 -11.01
C THR A 217 -23.82 -2.70 -9.99
N ILE A 218 -22.67 -2.03 -10.19
CA ILE A 218 -22.26 -0.92 -9.32
C ILE A 218 -23.11 0.31 -9.64
N SER A 219 -23.98 0.69 -8.71
CA SER A 219 -24.75 1.93 -8.79
C SER A 219 -23.88 3.14 -8.41
N CYS A 220 -23.11 3.11 -7.33
CA CYS A 220 -22.12 4.15 -7.04
C CYS A 220 -21.10 3.69 -5.99
N ILE A 221 -20.05 4.50 -5.78
CA ILE A 221 -19.03 4.26 -4.76
C ILE A 221 -19.18 5.31 -3.66
N ALA A 222 -19.20 4.88 -2.39
CA ALA A 222 -19.38 5.77 -1.26
C ALA A 222 -18.23 6.78 -1.17
N ASN A 223 -18.57 8.04 -0.88
CA ASN A 223 -17.56 9.09 -0.74
C ASN A 223 -16.67 8.91 0.50
N VAL A 224 -17.10 8.14 1.49
CA VAL A 224 -16.33 7.93 2.73
C VAL A 224 -15.51 6.65 2.62
N VAL A 225 -14.18 6.79 2.68
CA VAL A 225 -13.22 5.66 2.66
C VAL A 225 -12.54 5.58 4.01
N SER A 226 -12.71 4.49 4.75
CA SER A 226 -12.07 4.33 6.06
C SER A 226 -10.74 3.60 5.95
N ILE A 227 -9.68 4.11 6.59
CA ILE A 227 -8.39 3.40 6.68
C ILE A 227 -8.34 2.63 8.00
N LEU A 228 -8.03 1.34 7.94
CA LEU A 228 -7.90 0.54 9.16
C LEU A 228 -6.56 0.80 9.86
N PRO A 229 -6.54 0.85 11.21
CA PRO A 229 -5.35 1.13 12.00
C PRO A 229 -4.44 -0.10 12.13
N THR A 230 -4.00 -0.68 11.03
CA THR A 230 -3.06 -1.81 10.98
C THR A 230 -1.75 -1.40 10.31
N LYS A 231 -0.73 -2.27 10.33
CA LYS A 231 0.57 -2.03 9.70
C LYS A 231 0.44 -1.72 8.20
N THR A 232 -0.44 -2.43 7.49
CA THR A 232 -0.62 -2.30 6.04
C THR A 232 -1.72 -1.31 5.64
N LYS A 233 -2.38 -0.67 6.62
CA LYS A 233 -3.36 0.42 6.43
C LYS A 233 -4.35 0.19 5.27
N PRO A 234 -5.03 -0.95 5.21
CA PRO A 234 -5.96 -1.24 4.12
C PRO A 234 -7.16 -0.30 4.15
N LYS A 235 -7.74 -0.04 2.98
CA LYS A 235 -8.85 0.90 2.78
C LYS A 235 -10.17 0.12 2.74
N LYS A 236 -11.11 0.48 3.61
CA LYS A 236 -12.48 -0.03 3.59
C LYS A 236 -13.29 0.78 2.59
N LEU A 237 -13.66 0.14 1.48
CA LEU A 237 -14.47 0.72 0.42
C LEU A 237 -15.91 0.20 0.54
N VAL A 238 -16.89 1.04 0.18
CA VAL A 238 -18.31 0.67 0.15
C VAL A 238 -18.87 1.02 -1.22
N PHE A 239 -19.44 0.01 -1.87
CA PHE A 239 -20.11 0.11 -3.16
C PHE A 239 -21.62 -0.02 -2.92
N LEU A 240 -22.41 0.72 -3.67
CA LEU A 240 -23.86 0.56 -3.72
C LEU A 240 -24.21 -0.27 -4.95
N GLY A 241 -24.98 -1.34 -4.77
CA GLY A 241 -25.51 -2.14 -5.87
C GLY A 241 -26.74 -1.50 -6.50
N SER A 242 -27.04 -1.90 -7.74
CA SER A 242 -28.31 -1.56 -8.40
C SER A 242 -29.56 -2.16 -7.71
N ASP A 243 -29.36 -3.09 -6.77
CA ASP A 243 -30.37 -3.63 -5.87
C ASP A 243 -30.58 -2.78 -4.60
N GLY A 244 -29.84 -1.67 -4.45
CA GLY A 244 -29.88 -0.79 -3.29
C GLY A 244 -29.06 -1.28 -2.09
N GLN A 245 -28.36 -2.41 -2.20
CA GLN A 245 -27.58 -2.97 -1.10
C GLN A 245 -26.17 -2.39 -1.04
N LYS A 246 -25.58 -2.42 0.17
CA LYS A 246 -24.20 -1.99 0.42
C LYS A 246 -23.25 -3.18 0.37
N TYR A 247 -22.29 -3.12 -0.54
CA TYR A 247 -21.22 -4.10 -0.68
C TYR A 247 -19.92 -3.51 -0.17
N THR A 248 -19.42 -4.06 0.93
CA THR A 248 -18.22 -3.55 1.58
C THR A 248 -17.02 -4.42 1.20
N TYR A 249 -15.90 -3.79 0.88
CA TYR A 249 -14.66 -4.45 0.56
C TYR A 249 -13.51 -3.90 1.40
N LEU A 250 -12.62 -4.78 1.79
CA LEU A 250 -11.30 -4.45 2.26
C LEU A 250 -10.36 -4.39 1.05
N PHE A 251 -9.91 -3.20 0.70
CA PHE A 251 -8.94 -2.98 -0.34
C PHE A 251 -7.52 -3.02 0.23
N LYS A 252 -6.73 -3.98 -0.24
CA LYS A 252 -5.34 -4.18 0.17
C LYS A 252 -4.39 -3.83 -0.96
N GLY A 253 -3.35 -3.08 -0.61
CA GLY A 253 -2.24 -2.72 -1.48
C GLY A 253 -0.93 -3.29 -0.98
N LEU A 254 0.01 -3.45 -1.91
CA LEU A 254 1.36 -3.98 -1.67
C LEU A 254 1.38 -5.45 -1.17
N GLU A 255 0.28 -6.17 -1.30
CA GLU A 255 0.10 -7.58 -0.93
C GLU A 255 -0.35 -8.39 -2.15
N ASP A 256 0.21 -9.59 -2.33
CA ASP A 256 -0.26 -10.55 -3.33
C ASP A 256 -1.45 -11.34 -2.76
N LEU A 257 -2.60 -11.28 -3.43
CA LEU A 257 -3.83 -11.95 -3.01
C LEU A 257 -4.18 -13.19 -3.86
N HIS A 258 -3.33 -13.60 -4.80
CA HIS A 258 -3.62 -14.76 -5.64
C HIS A 258 -3.69 -16.05 -4.83
N LEU A 259 -2.86 -16.20 -3.79
CA LEU A 259 -2.94 -17.37 -2.93
C LEU A 259 -4.28 -17.42 -2.17
N ASP A 260 -4.69 -16.30 -1.56
CA ASP A 260 -5.98 -16.16 -0.89
C ASP A 260 -7.15 -16.48 -1.83
N GLU A 261 -7.10 -15.99 -3.09
CA GLU A 261 -8.08 -16.32 -4.14
C GLU A 261 -8.18 -17.84 -4.34
N ARG A 262 -7.05 -18.55 -4.47
CA ARG A 262 -7.04 -20.01 -4.67
C ARG A 262 -7.56 -20.77 -3.47
N ILE A 263 -7.26 -20.32 -2.25
CA ILE A 263 -7.79 -20.93 -1.02
C ILE A 263 -9.32 -20.77 -0.98
N MET A 264 -9.85 -19.59 -1.31
CA MET A 264 -11.30 -19.37 -1.35
C MET A 264 -11.99 -20.22 -2.42
N GLN A 265 -11.37 -20.41 -3.59
CA GLN A 265 -11.84 -21.33 -4.62
C GLN A 265 -11.87 -22.78 -4.12
N PHE A 266 -10.80 -23.23 -3.46
CA PHE A 266 -10.75 -24.57 -2.87
C PHE A 266 -11.88 -24.80 -1.85
N LEU A 267 -12.11 -23.83 -0.95
CA LEU A 267 -13.21 -23.91 0.02
C LEU A 267 -14.58 -23.96 -0.66
N SER A 268 -14.77 -23.25 -1.78
CA SER A 268 -16.00 -23.32 -2.57
C SER A 268 -16.24 -24.72 -3.15
N ILE A 269 -15.20 -25.34 -3.71
CA ILE A 269 -15.26 -26.73 -4.22
C ILE A 269 -15.56 -27.71 -3.08
N ALA A 270 -14.85 -27.60 -1.96
CA ALA A 270 -15.06 -28.46 -0.79
C ALA A 270 -16.50 -28.35 -0.26
N ASN A 271 -17.05 -27.13 -0.18
CA ASN A 271 -18.45 -26.91 0.22
C ASN A 271 -19.44 -27.55 -0.76
N THR A 272 -19.16 -27.51 -2.06
CA THR A 272 -20.02 -28.14 -3.08
C THR A 272 -20.03 -29.66 -2.91
N MET A 273 -18.87 -30.28 -2.67
CA MET A 273 -18.75 -31.72 -2.40
C MET A 273 -19.43 -32.12 -1.09
N MET A 274 -19.29 -31.32 -0.03
CA MET A 274 -19.95 -31.59 1.26
C MET A 274 -21.47 -31.43 1.18
N ALA A 275 -21.96 -30.46 0.40
CA ALA A 275 -23.40 -30.24 0.23
C ALA A 275 -24.09 -31.41 -0.50
N GLN A 276 -23.41 -32.08 -1.44
CA GLN A 276 -23.93 -33.28 -2.11
C GLN A 276 -24.13 -34.46 -1.15
N ASN A 277 -23.38 -34.49 -0.04
CA ASN A 277 -23.42 -35.56 0.96
C ASN A 277 -24.26 -35.20 2.19
N ALA A 278 -24.96 -34.06 2.18
CA ALA A 278 -25.78 -33.62 3.31
C ALA A 278 -27.09 -34.42 3.37
N ASP A 279 -27.41 -34.94 4.55
CA ASP A 279 -28.67 -35.64 4.83
C ASP A 279 -29.88 -34.69 4.58
N PRO A 280 -30.97 -35.13 3.91
CA PRO A 280 -32.19 -34.35 3.70
C PRO A 280 -32.79 -33.71 4.97
N ALA A 281 -32.46 -34.22 6.16
CA ALA A 281 -32.88 -33.62 7.43
C ALA A 281 -32.08 -32.36 7.84
N GLY A 282 -30.96 -32.02 7.17
CA GLY A 282 -30.20 -30.79 7.39
C GLY A 282 -29.34 -30.75 8.67
N HIS A 283 -29.28 -31.85 9.44
CA HIS A 283 -28.57 -31.90 10.72
C HIS A 283 -27.03 -31.93 10.62
N ASN A 284 -26.46 -32.16 9.43
CA ASN A 284 -25.01 -32.33 9.20
C ASN A 284 -24.46 -31.45 8.05
N LEU A 285 -24.92 -30.19 7.94
CA LEU A 285 -24.39 -29.28 6.91
C LEU A 285 -23.02 -28.72 7.32
N TYR A 286 -21.97 -29.49 7.07
CA TYR A 286 -20.60 -29.01 7.17
C TYR A 286 -20.34 -27.99 6.06
N ARG A 287 -20.19 -26.72 6.45
CA ARG A 287 -19.89 -25.63 5.53
C ARG A 287 -18.78 -24.75 6.06
N ALA A 288 -17.67 -24.70 5.32
CA ALA A 288 -16.63 -23.73 5.53
C ALA A 288 -17.09 -22.36 5.00
N ARG A 289 -17.29 -21.39 5.88
CA ARG A 289 -17.58 -20.01 5.47
C ARG A 289 -16.36 -19.45 4.73
N HIS A 290 -16.58 -18.92 3.55
CA HIS A 290 -15.57 -18.30 2.70
C HIS A 290 -16.10 -16.97 2.18
N TYR A 291 -15.21 -16.13 1.65
CA TYR A 291 -15.50 -14.80 1.12
C TYR A 291 -14.81 -14.62 -0.23
N SER A 292 -15.24 -13.63 -1.00
CA SER A 292 -14.66 -13.37 -2.31
C SER A 292 -13.36 -12.58 -2.19
N VAL A 293 -12.37 -12.97 -2.99
CA VAL A 293 -11.09 -12.29 -3.15
C VAL A 293 -10.91 -11.99 -4.63
N ILE A 294 -10.64 -10.73 -4.96
CA ILE A 294 -10.53 -10.24 -6.33
C ILE A 294 -9.16 -9.56 -6.49
N PRO A 295 -8.14 -10.28 -6.99
CA PRO A 295 -6.87 -9.68 -7.36
C PRO A 295 -7.08 -8.64 -8.46
N LEU A 296 -6.49 -7.45 -8.29
CA LEU A 296 -6.52 -6.35 -9.26
C LEU A 296 -5.15 -6.15 -9.94
N GLY A 297 -4.22 -7.06 -9.68
CA GLY A 297 -2.85 -7.02 -10.15
C GLY A 297 -1.94 -7.87 -9.25
N PRO A 298 -0.62 -7.85 -9.46
CA PRO A 298 0.32 -8.68 -8.69
C PRO A 298 0.44 -8.29 -7.22
N ARG A 299 -0.01 -7.09 -6.83
CA ARG A 299 0.24 -6.50 -5.51
C ARG A 299 -0.96 -5.73 -4.95
N SER A 300 -2.17 -5.98 -5.43
CA SER A 300 -3.35 -5.30 -4.93
C SER A 300 -4.60 -6.11 -5.21
N GLY A 301 -5.63 -5.96 -4.37
CA GLY A 301 -6.94 -6.49 -4.66
C GLY A 301 -7.97 -6.23 -3.57
N LEU A 302 -9.19 -6.68 -3.85
CA LEU A 302 -10.36 -6.52 -2.99
C LEU A 302 -10.64 -7.82 -2.25
N ILE A 303 -10.98 -7.72 -0.98
CA ILE A 303 -11.48 -8.82 -0.17
C ILE A 303 -12.87 -8.43 0.31
N SER A 304 -13.88 -9.26 0.07
CA SER A 304 -15.23 -8.99 0.57
C SER A 304 -15.24 -8.92 2.10
N TRP A 305 -15.89 -7.90 2.63
CA TRP A 305 -16.01 -7.71 4.07
C TRP A 305 -17.02 -8.70 4.64
N VAL A 306 -16.69 -9.31 5.78
CA VAL A 306 -17.57 -10.26 6.48
C VAL A 306 -18.15 -9.59 7.71
N ASP A 307 -19.40 -9.18 7.62
CA ASP A 307 -20.15 -8.61 8.74
C ASP A 307 -20.56 -9.66 9.78
N GLY A 308 -20.89 -9.20 10.98
CA GLY A 308 -21.35 -10.07 12.07
C GLY A 308 -20.27 -10.95 12.70
N THR A 309 -18.99 -10.69 12.42
CA THR A 309 -17.86 -11.40 13.01
C THR A 309 -17.31 -10.64 14.22
N THR A 310 -16.88 -11.36 15.25
CA THR A 310 -16.17 -10.78 16.40
C THR A 310 -14.83 -11.51 16.56
N PRO A 311 -13.69 -10.80 16.44
CA PRO A 311 -12.39 -11.41 16.67
C PRO A 311 -12.29 -11.99 18.08
N MET A 312 -11.71 -13.19 18.22
CA MET A 312 -11.55 -13.86 19.52
C MET A 312 -10.77 -12.99 20.52
N PHE A 313 -9.76 -12.26 20.04
CA PHE A 313 -9.01 -11.30 20.85
C PHE A 313 -9.90 -10.20 21.47
N ALA A 314 -10.91 -9.72 20.74
CA ALA A 314 -11.84 -8.71 21.27
C ALA A 314 -12.70 -9.27 22.41
N LEU A 315 -13.09 -10.55 22.34
CA LEU A 315 -13.81 -11.23 23.42
C LEU A 315 -12.92 -11.36 24.66
N TYR A 316 -11.68 -11.81 24.46
CA TYR A 316 -10.71 -11.96 25.54
C TYR A 316 -10.42 -10.62 26.23
N LYS A 317 -10.14 -9.56 25.46
CA LYS A 317 -9.88 -8.22 25.99
C LYS A 317 -11.05 -7.69 26.82
N ARG A 318 -12.29 -7.81 26.31
CA ARG A 318 -13.50 -7.41 27.05
C ARG A 318 -13.70 -8.22 28.33
N TRP A 319 -13.30 -9.49 28.34
CA TRP A 319 -13.31 -10.28 29.58
C TRP A 319 -12.28 -9.77 30.59
N GLN A 320 -11.04 -9.52 30.16
CA GLN A 320 -10.00 -8.95 31.04
C GLN A 320 -10.43 -7.60 31.63
N ASP A 321 -10.96 -6.69 30.82
CA ASP A 321 -11.42 -5.38 31.27
C ASP A 321 -12.52 -5.50 32.36
N ARG A 322 -13.42 -6.49 32.24
CA ARG A 322 -14.44 -6.77 33.25
C ARG A 322 -13.85 -7.33 34.55
N GLU A 323 -12.85 -8.20 34.47
CA GLU A 323 -12.19 -8.74 35.66
C GLU A 323 -11.42 -7.66 36.41
N VAL A 324 -10.74 -6.76 35.69
CA VAL A 324 -10.08 -5.58 36.29
C VAL A 324 -11.11 -4.69 36.98
N ALA A 325 -12.22 -4.36 36.31
CA ALA A 325 -13.28 -3.53 36.91
C ALA A 325 -13.89 -4.15 38.18
N LYS A 326 -14.10 -5.47 38.20
CA LYS A 326 -14.57 -6.19 39.40
C LYS A 326 -13.56 -6.12 40.54
N ALA A 327 -12.26 -6.22 40.24
CA ALA A 327 -11.22 -6.11 41.26
C ALA A 327 -11.21 -4.69 41.87
N THR A 328 -11.34 -3.65 41.06
CA THR A 328 -11.41 -2.26 41.53
C THR A 328 -12.64 -1.96 42.40
N LEU A 329 -13.79 -2.57 42.08
CA LEU A 329 -15.02 -2.45 42.87
C LEU A 329 -14.95 -3.19 44.22
N LYS A 330 -14.11 -4.23 44.35
CA LYS A 330 -13.91 -4.94 45.62
C LYS A 330 -12.88 -4.27 46.54
N SER A 331 -12.02 -3.41 45.99
CA SER A 331 -10.99 -2.67 46.73
C SER A 331 -11.44 -1.27 47.16
N SER A 332 -12.68 -0.87 46.85
CA SER A 332 -13.31 0.41 47.23
C SER A 332 -14.40 0.17 48.27
#